data_AF-A0A8T4H5S5-F1
#
_entry.id   AF-A0A8T4H5S5-F1
#
_cell.length_a   1.000
_cell.length_b   1.000
_cell.length_c   1.000
_cell.angle_alpha   90.00
_cell.angle_beta   90.00
_cell.angle_gamma   90.00
#
_symmetry.space_group_name_H-M   'P 1'
#
loop_
_entity.id
_entity.type
_entity.pdbx_description
1 polymer ?
#
loop_
_entity_poly.entity_id
_entity_poly.type
_entity_poly.pdbx_seq_one_letter_code
_entity_poly.pdbx_strand_id
1 'polypeptide(L)'
;MYKSFEDIKLHPIGVIHNTEKQPSLIADENGLSMREDLAPTIEKVRKTEEMISEVILNSDLADHLEGIDEYSHINIIYWAHGVPRESRELKKVHPMGNPENPLVGLFSTRSPARPNPILITVVRLVGREGTTLQVTGLDAIDGSPVLDIKPHFKESYPADDVKVPDWMEKIQLKLKENKTKD
;
A
#
# COMPACT_ATOMS: atom_id res chain seq x y z
N MET A 1 -17.78 18.62 -22.05
CA MET A 1 -16.51 19.30 -21.72
C MET A 1 -16.40 19.26 -20.20
N TYR A 2 -15.48 18.48 -19.64
CA TYR A 2 -15.30 18.45 -18.19
C TYR A 2 -14.72 19.80 -17.74
N LYS A 3 -15.16 20.33 -16.59
CA LYS A 3 -14.47 21.45 -15.95
C LYS A 3 -13.03 21.01 -15.69
N SER A 4 -12.04 21.81 -16.08
CA SER A 4 -10.68 21.59 -15.57
C SER A 4 -10.74 21.69 -14.06
N PHE A 5 -10.30 20.65 -13.36
CA PHE A 5 -10.11 20.73 -11.92
C PHE A 5 -8.90 21.61 -11.63
N GLU A 6 -8.99 22.42 -10.58
CA GLU A 6 -7.81 23.06 -10.01
C GLU A 6 -6.88 21.99 -9.42
N ASP A 7 -5.59 22.30 -9.32
CA ASP A 7 -4.62 21.41 -8.68
C ASP A 7 -5.03 21.12 -7.23
N ILE A 8 -5.06 19.85 -6.86
CA ILE A 8 -5.33 19.41 -5.49
C ILE A 8 -4.01 19.41 -4.71
N LYS A 9 -3.96 20.15 -3.61
CA LYS A 9 -2.86 20.09 -2.64
C LYS A 9 -3.25 19.16 -1.49
N LEU A 10 -2.43 18.14 -1.27
CA LEU A 10 -2.60 17.21 -0.15
C LEU A 10 -1.66 17.60 1.00
N HIS A 11 -2.19 17.58 2.22
CA HIS A 11 -1.44 17.83 3.44
C HIS A 11 -1.32 16.52 4.22
N PRO A 12 -0.11 16.02 4.49
CA PRO A 12 0.05 14.84 5.33
C PRO A 12 -0.54 15.08 6.72
N ILE A 13 -1.29 14.09 7.22
CA ILE A 13 -1.88 14.10 8.56
C ILE A 13 -1.02 13.36 9.59
N GLY A 14 0.08 12.77 9.14
CA GLY A 14 0.98 11.96 9.95
C GLY A 14 2.09 11.33 9.14
N VAL A 15 2.83 10.44 9.78
CA VAL A 15 3.96 9.71 9.22
C VAL A 15 3.93 8.25 9.65
N ILE A 16 4.40 7.37 8.77
CA ILE A 16 4.58 5.95 9.07
C ILE A 16 6.00 5.73 9.56
N HIS A 17 6.13 5.08 10.72
CA HIS A 17 7.39 4.54 11.21
C HIS A 17 7.44 3.03 10.96
N ASN A 18 8.45 2.59 10.22
CA ASN A 18 8.66 1.19 9.87
C ASN A 18 10.16 0.81 9.89
N THR A 19 10.45 -0.48 9.98
CA THR A 19 11.82 -0.99 9.86
C THR A 19 12.30 -1.02 8.41
N GLU A 20 11.40 -1.22 7.45
CA GLU A 20 11.72 -1.20 6.02
C GLU A 20 11.96 0.24 5.54
N LYS A 21 13.21 0.59 5.23
CA LYS A 21 13.60 1.96 4.83
C LYS A 21 13.51 2.24 3.34
N GLN A 22 13.31 1.22 2.52
CA GLN A 22 13.42 1.33 1.07
C GLN A 22 12.34 0.46 0.40
N PRO A 23 11.81 0.85 -0.79
CA PRO A 23 10.68 0.18 -1.44
C PRO A 23 11.10 -1.11 -2.14
N SER A 24 10.36 -2.21 -1.99
CA SER A 24 10.67 -3.47 -2.68
C SER A 24 10.60 -3.36 -4.20
N LEU A 25 9.72 -2.50 -4.71
CA LEU A 25 9.59 -2.17 -6.12
C LEU A 25 10.26 -0.83 -6.42
N ILE A 26 11.15 -0.82 -7.41
CA ILE A 26 11.77 0.38 -7.95
C ILE A 26 11.13 0.70 -9.30
N ALA A 27 10.83 1.98 -9.50
CA ALA A 27 10.34 2.48 -10.76
C ALA A 27 11.35 3.47 -11.34
N ASP A 28 11.70 3.26 -12.60
CA ASP A 28 12.58 4.14 -13.38
C ASP A 28 12.00 4.34 -14.80
N GLU A 29 12.79 4.95 -15.69
CA GLU A 29 12.41 5.20 -17.09
C GLU A 29 12.14 3.91 -17.90
N ASN A 30 12.72 2.78 -17.49
CA ASN A 30 12.62 1.49 -18.18
C ASN A 30 11.45 0.64 -17.65
N GLY A 31 10.85 1.03 -16.53
CA GLY A 31 9.64 0.43 -16.01
C GLY A 31 9.69 0.18 -14.51
N LEU A 32 9.04 -0.90 -14.10
CA LEU A 32 8.97 -1.33 -12.71
C LEU A 32 9.78 -2.62 -12.56
N SER A 33 10.68 -2.66 -11.58
CA SER A 33 11.47 -3.84 -11.25
C SER A 33 11.36 -4.15 -9.75
N MET A 34 11.47 -5.43 -9.40
CA MET A 34 11.62 -5.84 -8.02
C MET A 34 13.10 -5.75 -7.66
N ARG A 35 13.41 -5.21 -6.48
CA ARG A 35 14.76 -5.29 -5.93
C ARG A 35 15.13 -6.73 -5.63
N GLU A 36 16.27 -7.17 -6.16
CA GLU A 36 16.73 -8.54 -6.02
C GLU A 36 16.95 -8.93 -4.55
N ASP A 37 17.45 -8.01 -3.72
CA ASP A 37 17.67 -8.21 -2.28
C ASP A 37 16.37 -8.23 -1.46
N LEU A 38 15.24 -7.86 -2.06
CA LEU A 38 13.93 -7.76 -1.40
C LEU A 38 12.81 -8.43 -2.16
N ALA A 39 13.15 -9.37 -3.05
CA ALA A 39 12.16 -10.25 -3.65
C ALA A 39 11.32 -10.89 -2.53
N PRO A 40 9.99 -10.97 -2.69
CA PRO A 40 9.11 -11.46 -1.64
C PRO A 40 9.41 -12.94 -1.38
N THR A 41 10.17 -13.21 -0.31
CA THR A 41 10.31 -14.55 0.26
C THR A 41 9.15 -14.81 1.21
N ILE A 42 8.84 -16.08 1.43
CA ILE A 42 7.81 -16.54 2.39
C ILE A 42 8.02 -15.88 3.75
N GLU A 43 9.27 -15.96 4.23
CA GLU A 43 9.67 -15.40 5.52
C GLU A 43 9.52 -13.87 5.57
N LYS A 44 9.83 -13.15 4.48
CA LYS A 44 9.66 -11.70 4.45
C LYS A 44 8.18 -11.30 4.47
N VAL A 45 7.33 -12.01 3.73
CA VAL A 45 5.88 -11.75 3.72
C VAL A 45 5.28 -12.00 5.11
N ARG A 46 5.63 -13.14 5.75
CA ARG A 46 5.20 -13.46 7.12
C ARG A 46 5.68 -12.41 8.12
N LYS A 47 6.96 -12.01 8.01
CA LYS A 47 7.52 -10.95 8.84
C LYS A 47 6.77 -9.63 8.67
N THR A 48 6.38 -9.23 7.47
CA THR A 48 5.56 -8.02 7.26
C THR A 48 4.16 -8.14 7.89
N GLU A 49 3.55 -9.33 7.88
CA GLU A 49 2.25 -9.58 8.50
C GLU A 49 2.31 -9.57 10.04
N GLU A 50 3.44 -9.96 10.63
CA GLU A 50 3.68 -9.98 12.08
C GLU A 50 4.32 -8.70 12.61
N MET A 51 4.98 -7.92 11.76
CA MET A 51 5.69 -6.70 12.13
C MET A 51 4.70 -5.59 12.52
N ILE A 52 4.90 -5.04 13.71
CA ILE A 52 4.21 -3.84 14.17
C ILE A 52 4.85 -2.63 13.47
N SER A 53 4.03 -1.89 12.73
CA SER A 53 4.34 -0.55 12.23
C SER A 53 3.56 0.48 13.05
N GLU A 54 4.11 1.69 13.16
CA GLU A 54 3.41 2.81 13.82
C GLU A 54 2.95 3.83 12.78
N VAL A 55 1.68 4.21 12.88
CA VAL A 55 1.09 5.31 12.11
C VAL A 55 0.90 6.46 13.09
N ILE A 56 1.78 7.45 13.02
CA ILE A 56 1.86 8.55 13.98
C ILE A 56 1.16 9.77 13.37
N LEU A 57 -0.01 10.13 13.90
CA LEU A 57 -0.74 11.31 13.44
C LEU A 57 -0.31 12.58 14.18
N ASN A 58 -0.55 13.72 13.53
CA ASN A 58 -0.34 15.05 14.12
C ASN A 58 -1.14 15.17 15.42
N SER A 59 -0.55 15.82 16.43
CA SER A 59 -1.11 15.83 17.79
C SER A 59 -2.47 16.52 17.90
N ASP A 60 -2.79 17.44 16.98
CA ASP A 60 -4.08 18.13 16.89
C ASP A 60 -5.23 17.24 16.36
N LEU A 61 -4.92 16.01 15.93
CA LEU A 61 -5.89 15.05 15.42
C LEU A 61 -6.34 14.01 16.46
N ALA A 62 -5.98 14.15 17.73
CA ALA A 62 -6.31 13.18 18.77
C ALA A 62 -7.82 12.87 18.87
N ASP A 63 -8.67 13.90 18.86
CA ASP A 63 -10.13 13.75 18.97
C ASP A 63 -10.73 13.11 17.70
N HIS A 64 -10.06 13.22 16.54
CA HIS A 64 -10.51 12.59 15.29
C HIS A 64 -10.38 11.07 15.32
N LEU A 65 -9.66 10.51 16.30
CA LEU A 65 -9.49 9.09 16.50
C LEU A 65 -10.49 8.49 17.50
N GLU A 66 -11.41 9.27 18.08
CA GLU A 66 -12.45 8.72 18.94
C GLU A 66 -13.25 7.60 18.23
N GLY A 67 -13.40 6.45 18.90
CA GLY A 67 -14.08 5.26 18.36
C GLY A 67 -13.25 4.40 17.39
N ILE A 68 -12.02 4.80 17.02
CA ILE A 68 -11.20 4.00 16.07
C ILE A 68 -10.87 2.60 16.61
N ASP A 69 -10.68 2.49 17.92
CA ASP A 69 -10.28 1.26 18.62
C ASP A 69 -11.39 0.19 18.63
N GLU A 70 -12.61 0.55 18.24
CA GLU A 70 -13.72 -0.40 18.04
C GLU A 70 -13.58 -1.20 16.73
N TYR A 71 -12.71 -0.75 15.81
CA TYR A 71 -12.45 -1.44 14.55
C TYR A 71 -11.23 -2.35 14.66
N SER A 72 -11.36 -3.59 14.19
CA SER A 72 -10.21 -4.52 14.09
C SER A 72 -9.27 -4.20 12.93
N HIS A 73 -9.79 -3.53 11.89
CA HIS A 73 -9.04 -3.21 10.68
C HIS A 73 -9.37 -1.80 10.21
N ILE A 74 -8.37 -1.14 9.64
CA ILE A 74 -8.46 0.20 9.07
C ILE A 74 -7.75 0.23 7.72
N ASN A 75 -8.20 1.11 6.84
CA ASN A 75 -7.47 1.47 5.63
C ASN A 75 -6.50 2.60 5.98
N ILE A 76 -5.22 2.41 5.69
CA ILE A 76 -4.23 3.47 5.70
C ILE A 76 -4.04 3.95 4.26
N ILE A 77 -4.28 5.23 4.02
CA ILE A 77 -4.02 5.88 2.73
C ILE A 77 -2.76 6.72 2.90
N TYR A 78 -1.75 6.45 2.09
CA TYR A 78 -0.41 7.03 2.26
C TYR A 78 0.24 7.35 0.91
N TRP A 79 1.28 8.16 0.96
CA TRP A 79 2.03 8.59 -0.22
C TRP A 79 3.30 7.75 -0.39
N ALA A 80 3.48 7.13 -1.56
CA ALA A 80 4.71 6.41 -1.90
C ALA A 80 5.84 7.39 -2.24
N HIS A 81 6.37 8.04 -1.21
CA HIS A 81 7.37 9.11 -1.34
C HIS A 81 8.70 8.67 -1.97
N GLY A 82 9.03 7.37 -1.89
CA GLY A 82 10.21 6.78 -2.55
C GLY A 82 10.08 6.61 -4.05
N VAL A 83 8.91 6.88 -4.66
CA VAL A 83 8.73 6.82 -6.12
C VAL A 83 9.22 8.12 -6.75
N PRO A 84 10.25 8.07 -7.61
CA PRO A 84 10.76 9.25 -8.33
C PRO A 84 9.67 9.91 -9.17
N ARG A 85 9.78 11.22 -9.40
CA ARG A 85 8.70 11.98 -10.07
C ARG A 85 8.55 11.57 -11.53
N GLU A 86 9.68 11.37 -12.21
CA GLU A 86 9.81 10.89 -13.58
C GLU A 86 9.12 9.53 -13.78
N SER A 87 9.24 8.63 -12.79
CA SER A 87 8.65 7.29 -12.86
C SER A 87 7.12 7.29 -12.70
N ARG A 88 6.50 8.42 -12.34
CA ARG A 88 5.04 8.56 -12.20
C ARG A 88 4.33 8.70 -13.55
N GLU A 89 5.09 8.86 -14.63
CA GLU A 89 4.57 8.97 -16.00
C GLU A 89 4.44 7.60 -16.70
N LEU A 90 4.83 6.51 -16.04
CA LEU A 90 4.73 5.15 -16.58
C LEU A 90 3.28 4.81 -16.94
N LYS A 91 3.07 4.41 -18.20
CA LYS A 91 1.73 4.06 -18.73
C LYS A 91 1.38 2.59 -18.57
N LYS A 92 2.39 1.72 -18.61
CA LYS A 92 2.27 0.27 -18.52
C LYS A 92 3.38 -0.28 -17.64
N VAL A 93 3.09 -1.38 -16.95
CA VAL A 93 4.05 -2.10 -16.11
C VAL A 93 3.80 -3.60 -16.21
N HIS A 94 4.84 -4.38 -15.95
CA HIS A 94 4.68 -5.77 -15.57
C HIS A 94 4.30 -5.81 -14.08
N PRO A 95 3.16 -6.43 -13.69
CA PRO A 95 2.79 -6.56 -12.28
C PRO A 95 3.92 -7.14 -11.44
N MET A 96 4.16 -6.56 -10.26
CA MET A 96 5.28 -6.89 -9.36
C MET A 96 6.67 -6.75 -9.99
N GLY A 97 6.79 -6.02 -11.11
CA GLY A 97 8.05 -5.86 -11.83
C GLY A 97 8.59 -7.17 -12.43
N ASN A 98 7.74 -8.20 -12.60
CA ASN A 98 8.15 -9.51 -13.11
C ASN A 98 7.82 -9.62 -14.61
N PRO A 99 8.83 -9.70 -15.51
CA PRO A 99 8.63 -9.80 -16.96
C PRO A 99 7.78 -10.98 -17.44
N GLU A 100 7.66 -12.05 -16.63
CA GLU A 100 6.80 -13.21 -16.93
C GLU A 100 5.30 -12.90 -16.81
N ASN A 101 4.94 -11.83 -16.11
CA ASN A 101 3.57 -11.32 -16.06
C ASN A 101 3.27 -10.49 -17.30
N PRO A 102 2.00 -10.34 -17.74
CA PRO A 102 1.69 -9.54 -18.92
C PRO A 102 2.02 -8.05 -18.71
N LEU A 103 2.46 -7.37 -19.77
CA LEU A 103 2.59 -5.91 -19.79
C LEU A 103 1.20 -5.28 -19.90
N VAL A 104 0.70 -4.69 -18.81
CA VAL A 104 -0.67 -4.15 -18.71
C VAL A 104 -0.66 -2.66 -18.40
N GLY A 105 -1.79 -1.99 -18.62
CA GLY A 105 -1.97 -0.59 -18.22
C GLY A 105 -1.75 -0.41 -16.73
N LEU A 106 -1.08 0.67 -16.33
CA LEU A 106 -0.73 0.95 -14.94
C LEU A 106 -1.93 0.84 -13.99
N PHE A 107 -3.08 1.36 -14.38
CA PHE A 107 -4.31 1.35 -13.58
C PHE A 107 -4.98 -0.02 -13.45
N SER A 108 -4.57 -1.01 -14.24
CA SER A 108 -4.95 -2.41 -14.04
C SER A 108 -4.11 -3.09 -12.95
N THR A 109 -3.22 -2.36 -12.28
CA THR A 109 -2.33 -2.86 -11.23
C THR A 109 -2.42 -2.02 -9.96
N ARG A 110 -1.76 -2.47 -8.89
CA ARG A 110 -1.50 -1.70 -7.66
C ARG A 110 -0.06 -1.17 -7.58
N SER A 111 0.61 -0.96 -8.73
CA SER A 111 1.96 -0.38 -8.77
C SER A 111 2.01 0.97 -8.04
N PRO A 112 3.10 1.29 -7.31
CA PRO A 112 3.29 2.59 -6.68
C PRO A 112 3.66 3.69 -7.67
N ALA A 113 4.15 3.33 -8.87
CA ALA A 113 4.62 4.24 -9.92
C ALA A 113 3.47 4.91 -10.69
N ARG A 114 2.59 5.61 -9.98
CA ARG A 114 1.37 6.21 -10.53
C ARG A 114 1.47 7.73 -10.62
N PRO A 115 0.67 8.38 -11.50
CA PRO A 115 0.63 9.84 -11.60
C PRO A 115 0.46 10.52 -10.24
N ASN A 116 -0.46 9.99 -9.42
CA ASN A 116 -0.59 10.28 -8.00
C ASN A 116 -0.25 8.99 -7.23
N PRO A 117 0.93 8.86 -6.60
CA PRO A 117 1.37 7.66 -5.88
C PRO A 117 0.67 7.53 -4.51
N ILE A 118 -0.66 7.60 -4.53
CA ILE A 118 -1.55 7.38 -3.40
C ILE A 118 -1.79 5.88 -3.30
N LEU A 119 -1.32 5.28 -2.21
CA LEU A 119 -1.46 3.88 -1.91
C LEU A 119 -2.47 3.67 -0.78
N ILE A 120 -3.04 2.47 -0.75
CA ILE A 120 -4.01 2.06 0.26
C ILE A 120 -3.70 0.63 0.68
N THR A 121 -3.64 0.43 2.00
CA THR A 121 -3.43 -0.87 2.61
C THR A 121 -4.44 -1.08 3.72
N VAL A 122 -5.12 -2.22 3.70
CA VAL A 122 -5.96 -2.66 4.82
C VAL A 122 -5.01 -3.29 5.84
N VAL A 123 -4.97 -2.73 7.03
CA VAL A 123 -4.10 -3.18 8.12
C VAL A 123 -4.94 -3.64 9.30
N ARG A 124 -4.37 -4.52 10.11
CA ARG A 124 -4.96 -4.85 11.41
C ARG A 124 -4.55 -3.79 12.43
N LEU A 125 -5.51 -3.20 13.13
CA LEU A 125 -5.24 -2.33 14.27
C LEU A 125 -4.97 -3.22 15.49
N VAL A 126 -3.77 -3.10 16.08
CA VAL A 126 -3.37 -3.91 17.25
C VAL A 126 -3.29 -3.11 18.54
N GLY A 127 -3.20 -1.78 18.45
CA GLY A 127 -3.21 -0.89 19.60
C GLY A 127 -3.19 0.58 19.20
N ARG A 128 -3.41 1.44 20.19
CA ARG A 128 -3.34 2.89 20.06
C ARG A 128 -2.76 3.50 21.33
N GLU A 129 -1.88 4.47 21.14
CA GLU A 129 -1.31 5.30 22.19
C GLU A 129 -1.40 6.78 21.77
N GLY A 130 -2.38 7.51 22.29
CA GLY A 130 -2.64 8.90 21.89
C GLY A 130 -3.00 9.01 20.41
N THR A 131 -2.13 9.64 19.62
CA THR A 131 -2.24 9.78 18.15
C THR A 131 -1.45 8.74 17.36
N THR A 132 -0.82 7.79 18.04
CA THR A 132 -0.07 6.70 17.43
C THR A 132 -0.94 5.45 17.34
N LEU A 133 -1.11 4.92 16.13
CA LEU A 133 -1.77 3.64 15.88
C LEU A 133 -0.72 2.58 15.61
N GLN A 134 -0.75 1.49 16.37
CA GLN A 134 0.08 0.31 16.14
C GLN A 134 -0.70 -0.65 15.23
N VAL A 135 -0.10 -1.02 14.10
CA VAL A 135 -0.76 -1.82 13.07
C VAL A 135 0.14 -2.93 12.54
N THR A 136 -0.45 -4.00 12.00
CA THR A 136 0.29 -5.05 11.28
C THR A 136 -0.23 -5.23 9.84
N GLY A 137 0.64 -5.77 8.97
CA GLY A 137 0.33 -5.96 7.55
C GLY A 137 0.50 -4.70 6.68
N LEU A 138 1.15 -3.65 7.19
CA LEU A 138 1.44 -2.44 6.45
C LEU A 138 2.69 -2.63 5.56
N ASP A 139 2.55 -2.38 4.26
CA ASP A 139 3.60 -2.53 3.23
C ASP A 139 4.23 -1.17 2.81
N ALA A 140 4.15 -0.18 3.70
CA ALA A 140 4.76 1.13 3.51
C ALA A 140 6.20 1.17 4.02
N ILE A 141 7.06 1.93 3.34
CA ILE A 141 8.41 2.20 3.84
C ILE A 141 8.37 3.28 4.92
N ASP A 142 9.37 3.27 5.79
CA ASP A 142 9.58 4.27 6.82
C ASP A 142 9.59 5.70 6.27
N GLY A 143 9.03 6.63 7.04
CA GLY A 143 8.89 8.04 6.64
C GLY A 143 7.75 8.30 5.66
N SER A 144 6.94 7.28 5.30
CA SER A 144 5.83 7.48 4.36
C SER A 144 4.78 8.43 4.93
N PRO A 145 4.43 9.51 4.20
CA PRO A 145 3.39 10.44 4.64
C PRO A 145 2.01 9.77 4.65
N VAL A 146 1.30 9.90 5.76
CA VAL A 146 -0.10 9.47 5.89
C VAL A 146 -0.98 10.56 5.34
N LEU A 147 -1.93 10.20 4.48
CA LEU A 147 -2.88 11.13 3.87
C LEU A 147 -4.26 11.03 4.52
N ASP A 148 -4.70 9.82 4.87
CA ASP A 148 -6.03 9.58 5.41
C ASP A 148 -6.14 8.20 6.06
N ILE A 149 -7.11 8.02 6.96
CA ILE A 149 -7.42 6.76 7.65
C ILE A 149 -8.92 6.54 7.61
N LYS A 150 -9.35 5.31 7.29
CA LYS A 150 -10.78 4.95 7.27
C LYS A 150 -11.03 3.61 7.96
N PRO A 151 -12.15 3.43 8.66
CA PRO A 151 -12.52 2.10 9.14
C PRO A 151 -12.64 1.10 7.98
N HIS A 152 -12.30 -0.15 8.24
CA HIS A 152 -12.53 -1.27 7.32
C HIS A 152 -13.51 -2.26 7.95
N PHE A 153 -14.57 -2.60 7.22
CA PHE A 153 -15.58 -3.55 7.64
C PHE A 153 -15.94 -4.47 6.46
N LYS A 154 -16.59 -5.60 6.74
CA LYS A 154 -16.80 -6.67 5.73
C LYS A 154 -17.54 -6.18 4.50
N GLU A 155 -18.49 -5.27 4.69
CA GLU A 155 -19.34 -4.70 3.66
C GLU A 155 -18.69 -3.52 2.92
N SER A 156 -17.43 -3.14 3.26
CA SER A 156 -16.72 -2.04 2.60
C SER A 156 -16.47 -2.30 1.11
N TYR A 157 -16.38 -3.57 0.70
CA TYR A 157 -16.21 -3.99 -0.69
C TYR A 157 -17.08 -5.22 -0.97
N PRO A 158 -17.58 -5.41 -2.19
CA PRO A 158 -18.30 -6.62 -2.56
C PRO A 158 -17.39 -7.85 -2.36
N ALA A 159 -17.86 -8.83 -1.60
CA ALA A 159 -17.18 -10.11 -1.44
C ALA A 159 -17.52 -11.07 -2.60
N ASP A 160 -18.74 -10.96 -3.12
CA ASP A 160 -19.28 -11.87 -4.14
C ASP A 160 -19.20 -11.25 -5.55
N ASP A 161 -19.16 -12.11 -6.57
CA ASP A 161 -19.16 -11.77 -8.00
C ASP A 161 -18.03 -10.82 -8.47
N VAL A 162 -16.92 -10.74 -7.71
CA VAL A 162 -15.73 -9.99 -8.10
C VAL A 162 -14.98 -10.73 -9.21
N LYS A 163 -14.90 -10.12 -10.39
CA LYS A 163 -14.13 -10.65 -11.52
C LYS A 163 -12.67 -10.18 -11.47
N VAL A 164 -11.74 -11.13 -11.52
CA VAL A 164 -10.30 -10.88 -11.60
C VAL A 164 -9.76 -11.48 -12.90
N PRO A 165 -8.80 -10.85 -13.60
CA PRO A 165 -8.18 -11.45 -14.78
C PRO A 165 -7.34 -12.69 -14.42
N ASP A 166 -7.34 -13.72 -15.27
CA ASP A 166 -6.62 -14.99 -15.05
C ASP A 166 -5.15 -14.82 -14.66
N TRP A 167 -4.46 -13.83 -15.24
CA TRP A 167 -3.05 -13.55 -14.93
C TRP A 167 -2.86 -13.04 -13.50
N MET A 168 -3.84 -12.30 -12.96
CA MET A 168 -3.79 -11.78 -11.60
C MET A 168 -4.16 -12.89 -10.60
N GLU A 169 -5.10 -13.78 -10.95
CA GLU A 169 -5.40 -14.98 -10.16
C GLU A 169 -4.16 -15.86 -10.02
N LYS A 170 -3.42 -16.09 -11.13
CA LYS A 170 -2.16 -16.85 -11.11
C LYS A 170 -1.11 -16.20 -10.20
N ILE A 171 -0.98 -14.87 -10.20
CA ILE A 171 -0.08 -14.15 -9.30
C ILE A 171 -0.49 -14.39 -7.83
N GLN A 172 -1.78 -14.25 -7.52
CA GLN A 172 -2.31 -14.44 -6.17
C GLN A 172 -2.13 -15.88 -5.67
N LEU A 173 -2.36 -16.88 -6.53
CA LEU A 173 -2.12 -18.29 -6.20
C LEU A 173 -0.65 -18.55 -5.88
N LYS A 174 0.28 -18.06 -6.71
CA LYS A 174 1.73 -18.18 -6.44
C LYS A 174 2.12 -17.54 -5.10
N LEU A 175 1.55 -16.38 -4.76
CA LEU A 175 1.80 -15.73 -3.47
C LEU A 175 1.26 -16.55 -2.30
N LYS A 176 0.09 -17.16 -2.44
CA LYS A 176 -0.50 -18.05 -1.41
C LYS A 176 0.29 -19.35 -1.25
N GLU A 177 0.67 -20.00 -2.34
CA GLU A 177 1.47 -21.24 -2.32
C GLU A 177 2.82 -21.02 -1.65
N ASN A 178 3.42 -19.84 -1.87
CA ASN A 178 4.61 -19.44 -1.16
C ASN A 178 4.28 -19.32 0.35
N LYS A 179 3.19 -18.65 0.76
CA LYS A 179 2.82 -18.55 2.19
C LYS A 179 2.61 -19.88 2.91
N THR A 180 2.17 -20.94 2.22
CA THR A 180 1.77 -22.23 2.84
C THR A 180 2.86 -23.31 2.82
N LYS A 181 4.09 -22.99 2.40
CA LYS A 181 5.17 -23.99 2.26
C LYS A 181 6.00 -24.24 3.54
N ASP A 182 5.53 -23.75 4.69
CA ASP A 182 6.04 -24.03 6.05
C ASP A 182 4.86 -24.39 6.99
#